data_AF-A0A8J6JIV4-F1
#
_entry.id   AF-A0A8J6JIV4-F1
#
_cell.length_a   1.000
_cell.length_b   1.000
_cell.length_c   1.000
_cell.angle_alpha   90.00
_cell.angle_beta   90.00
_cell.angle_gamma   90.00
#
_symmetry.space_group_name_H-M   'P 1'
#
loop_
_entity.id
_entity.type
_entity.pdbx_description
1 polymer ?
#
loop_
_entity_poly.entity_id
_entity_poly.type
_entity_poly.pdbx_seq_one_letter_code
_entity_poly.pdbx_strand_id
1 'polypeptide(L)' 'MASGITENEAREIHRLVVQGWVFAVFASMGAHVLVWLWRPLVYGNQAAPADWRMFQ' A
#
# COMPACT_ATOMS: atom_id res chain seq x y z
N MET A 1 -17.28 23.77 14.12
CA MET A 1 -16.60 24.40 12.97
C MET A 1 -16.32 23.29 11.99
N ALA A 2 -17.26 23.00 11.09
CA ALA A 2 -17.02 22.05 10.02
C ALA A 2 -15.91 22.62 9.14
N SER A 3 -14.99 21.75 8.71
CA SER A 3 -13.88 22.07 7.79
C SER A 3 -14.28 23.18 6.81
N GLY A 4 -13.52 24.28 6.75
CA GLY A 4 -13.87 25.52 6.01
C GLY A 4 -13.85 25.40 4.48
N ILE A 5 -14.27 24.25 3.97
CA ILE A 5 -14.36 23.84 2.57
C ILE A 5 -15.82 23.59 2.25
N THR A 6 -16.26 23.99 1.07
CA THR A 6 -17.61 23.72 0.60
C THR A 6 -17.77 22.22 0.33
N GLU A 7 -19.00 21.71 0.45
CA GLU A 7 -19.32 20.31 0.15
C GLU A 7 -18.94 19.91 -1.28
N ASN A 8 -18.94 20.87 -2.21
CA ASN A 8 -18.53 20.64 -3.58
C ASN A 8 -17.02 20.43 -3.72
N GLU A 9 -16.22 21.26 -3.04
CA GLU A 9 -14.76 21.12 -3.00
C GLU A 9 -14.35 19.81 -2.32
N ALA A 10 -15.04 19.44 -1.23
CA ALA A 10 -14.80 18.17 -0.54
C ALA A 10 -14.97 16.97 -1.48
N ARG A 11 -16.03 16.95 -2.32
CA ARG A 11 -16.25 15.86 -3.29
C ARG A 11 -15.20 15.82 -4.39
N GLU A 12 -14.76 16.97 -4.87
CA GLU A 12 -13.73 17.05 -5.90
C GLU A 12 -12.38 16.54 -5.40
N ILE A 13 -11.95 16.99 -4.22
CA ILE A 13 -10.74 16.50 -3.56
C ILE A 13 -10.88 15.01 -3.27
N HIS A 14 -12.01 14.57 -2.72
CA HIS A 14 -12.24 13.16 -2.42
C HIS A 14 -12.10 12.28 -3.68
N ARG A 15 -12.65 12.72 -4.81
CA ARG A 15 -12.52 12.00 -6.08
C ARG A 15 -11.07 11.88 -6.53
N LEU A 16 -10.30 12.96 -6.48
CA LEU A 16 -8.89 12.97 -6.87
C LEU A 16 -8.03 12.10 -5.93
N VAL A 17 -8.28 12.20 -4.63
CA VAL A 17 -7.59 11.42 -3.60
C VAL A 17 -7.88 9.93 -3.76
N VAL A 18 -9.14 9.55 -3.91
CA VAL A 18 -9.52 8.14 -4.10
C VAL A 18 -8.91 7.58 -5.39
N GLN A 19 -8.92 8.36 -6.49
CA GLN A 19 -8.31 7.93 -7.74
C GLN A 19 -6.79 7.67 -7.57
N GLY A 20 -6.05 8.59 -6.94
CA GLY A 20 -4.62 8.40 -6.69
C GLY A 20 -4.33 7.28 -5.69
N TRP A 21 -5.13 7.16 -4.63
CA TRP A 21 -5.02 6.12 -3.63
C TRP A 21 -5.23 4.72 -4.22
N VAL A 22 -6.24 4.56 -5.08
CA VAL A 22 -6.49 3.30 -5.79
C VAL A 22 -5.27 2.91 -6.62
N PHE A 23 -4.71 3.83 -7.41
CA PHE A 23 -3.51 3.56 -8.19
C PHE A 23 -2.31 3.16 -7.32
N ALA A 24 -2.10 3.86 -6.20
CA ALA A 24 -1.03 3.55 -5.25
C ALA A 24 -1.19 2.16 -4.61
N VAL A 25 -2.41 1.79 -4.22
CA VAL A 25 -2.71 0.46 -3.67
C VAL A 25 -2.46 -0.63 -4.70
N PHE A 26 -2.91 -0.44 -5.95
CA PHE A 26 -2.67 -1.41 -7.02
C PHE A 26 -1.17 -1.58 -7.31
N ALA A 27 -0.43 -0.47 -7.42
CA ALA A 27 1.02 -0.51 -7.62
C ALA A 27 1.74 -1.21 -6.45
N SER A 28 1.36 -0.88 -5.22
CA SER A 28 1.89 -1.53 -4.01
C SER A 28 1.63 -3.04 -4.01
N MET A 29 0.42 -3.47 -4.34
CA MET A 29 0.07 -4.88 -4.39
C MET A 29 0.93 -5.63 -5.42
N GLY A 30 1.16 -5.04 -6.59
CA GLY A 30 2.08 -5.58 -7.60
C GLY A 30 3.52 -5.70 -7.10
N ALA A 31 4.02 -4.68 -6.39
CA ALA A 31 5.35 -4.71 -5.78
C ALA A 31 5.49 -5.82 -4.71
N HIS A 32 4.44 -6.05 -3.91
CA HIS A 32 4.43 -7.12 -2.92
C HIS A 32 4.44 -8.51 -3.56
N VAL A 33 3.70 -8.71 -4.66
CA VAL A 33 3.78 -9.96 -5.43
C VAL A 33 5.20 -10.18 -5.95
N LEU A 34 5.83 -9.15 -6.52
CA LEU A 34 7.20 -9.25 -7.02
C LEU A 34 8.20 -9.56 -5.90
N VAL A 35 8.10 -8.87 -4.76
CA VAL A 35 9.02 -9.10 -3.63
C VAL A 35 8.85 -10.49 -3.04
N TRP A 36 7.62 -11.03 -2.99
CA TRP A 36 7.37 -12.38 -2.49
C TRP A 36 7.77 -13.47 -3.48
N LEU A 37 7.69 -13.21 -4.79
CA LEU A 37 8.26 -14.10 -5.80
C LEU A 37 9.79 -14.17 -5.71
N TRP A 38 10.43 -13.03 -5.45
CA TRP A 38 11.89 -12.98 -5.32
C TRP A 38 12.38 -13.54 -3.97
N ARG A 39 11.73 -13.16 -2.86
CA ARG A 39 12.09 -13.55 -1.50
C ARG A 39 10.84 -13.69 -0.63
N PRO A 40 10.23 -14.88 -0.58
CA PRO A 40 8.99 -15.07 0.16
C PRO A 40 9.23 -14.88 1.66
N LEU A 41 8.38 -14.09 2.31
CA LEU A 41 8.44 -13.85 3.75
C LEU A 41 8.01 -15.08 4.56
N VAL A 42 7.33 -16.04 3.92
CA VAL A 42 6.81 -17.25 4.56
C VAL A 42 7.22 -18.46 3.72
N TYR A 43 8.03 -19.34 4.31
CA TYR A 43 8.46 -20.60 3.71
C TYR A 43 7.68 -21.74 4.39
N GLY A 44 6.57 -22.18 3.80
CA GLY A 44 5.77 -23.28 4.37
C GLY A 44 5.24 -22.96 5.77
N ASN A 45 5.59 -23.76 6.79
CA ASN A 45 5.18 -23.50 8.19
C ASN A 45 6.16 -22.61 8.97
N GLN A 46 7.20 -22.08 8.32
CA GLN A 46 8.21 -21.22 8.93
C GLN A 46 8.06 -19.81 8.36
N ALA A 47 7.73 -18.85 9.22
CA ALA A 47 7.91 -17.43 8.87
C ALA A 47 9.42 -17.17 8.77
N ALA A 48 9.84 -16.37 7.79
CA ALA A 48 11.23 -15.95 7.69
C ALA A 48 11.64 -15.31 9.03
N PRO A 49 12.81 -15.67 9.58
CA PRO A 49 13.26 -15.11 10.85
C PRO A 49 13.26 -13.59 10.73
N ALA A 50 12.71 -12.88 11.72
CA ALA A 50 12.68 -11.41 11.77
C ALA A 50 14.09 -10.85 12.09
N ASP A 51 15.08 -11.29 11.32
CA ASP A 51 16.49 -11.03 11.53
C ASP A 51 17.07 -10.29 10.30
N TRP A 52 17.95 -9.33 10.54
CA TRP A 52 18.70 -8.57 9.54
C TRP A 52 19.49 -9.39 8.49
N ARG A 53 19.68 -10.70 8.69
CA ARG A 53 20.36 -11.62 7.77
C ARG A 53 19.52 -11.87 6.52
N MET A 54 18.29 -11.38 6.52
CA MET A 54 17.45 -11.36 5.34
C MET A 54 17.98 -10.48 4.21
N PHE A 55 18.79 -9.46 4.55
CA PHE A 55 19.24 -8.41 3.63
C PHE A 55 20.75 -8.38 3.38
N GLN A 56 21.49 -9.39 3.86
CA GLN A 56 22.95 -9.53 3.68
C GLN A 56 23.25 -10.61 2.65
#